data_AF-A0A1H8A0J9-F1
#
_entry.id   AF-A0A1H8A0J9-F1
#
_cell.length_a   1.000
_cell.length_b   1.000
_cell.length_c   1.000
_cell.angle_alpha   90.00
_cell.angle_beta   90.00
_cell.angle_gamma   90.00
#
_symmetry.space_group_name_H-M   'P 1'
#
loop_
_entity.id
_entity.type
_entity.pdbx_description
1 polymer ?
#
loop_
_entity_poly.entity_id
_entity_poly.type
_entity_poly.pdbx_seq_one_letter_code
_entity_poly.pdbx_strand_id
1 'polypeptide(L)'
;MIKTFVFETTQFDYDLINHIKKLRIEKGLSQEKLSLEMGLARSFVGNVENIKENHKYSTRHISLLAKAFGYKNISELMDFPTPQYDRIKVTVKQVYNESGTKVMGSEVVGIEGIE
;
A
#
# COMPACT_ATOMS: atom_id res chain seq x y z
N MET A 1 -4.27 -1.07 -23.73
CA MET A 1 -3.10 -0.16 -23.88
C MET A 1 -2.16 -0.34 -22.70
N ILE A 2 -0.84 -0.30 -22.89
CA ILE A 2 0.14 -0.39 -21.80
C ILE A 2 0.73 1.00 -21.55
N LYS A 3 0.81 1.41 -20.27
CA LYS A 3 1.48 2.65 -19.87
C LYS A 3 2.45 2.37 -18.73
N THR A 4 3.58 3.06 -18.72
CA THR A 4 4.53 3.06 -17.61
C THR A 4 4.27 4.27 -16.72
N PHE A 5 4.23 4.04 -15.41
CA PHE A 5 4.07 5.05 -14.38
C PHE A 5 5.27 4.97 -13.45
N VAL A 6 5.84 6.12 -13.09
CA VAL A 6 6.98 6.21 -12.18
C VAL A 6 6.61 7.15 -11.05
N PHE A 7 6.90 6.77 -9.82
CA PHE A 7 6.68 7.62 -8.66
C PHE A 7 7.81 7.44 -7.64
N GLU A 8 7.95 8.44 -6.77
CA GLU A 8 8.91 8.45 -5.67
C GLU A 8 8.15 8.38 -4.34
N THR A 9 8.70 7.64 -3.37
CA THR A 9 8.13 7.49 -2.02
C THR A 9 9.24 7.09 -1.06
N THR A 10 8.98 7.10 0.24
CA THR A 10 9.86 6.41 1.19
C THR A 10 9.73 4.90 1.01
N GLN A 11 10.83 4.16 1.17
CA GLN A 11 10.77 2.70 1.08
C GLN A 11 9.93 2.14 2.23
N PHE A 12 10.05 2.70 3.43
CA PHE A 12 9.26 2.29 4.58
C PHE A 12 7.75 2.35 4.30
N ASP A 13 7.25 3.46 3.76
CA ASP A 13 5.82 3.59 3.46
C ASP A 13 5.38 2.58 2.40
N TYR A 14 6.20 2.36 1.37
CA TYR A 14 5.90 1.41 0.32
C TYR A 14 5.83 -0.03 0.84
N ASP A 15 6.83 -0.44 1.62
CA ASP A 15 6.91 -1.77 2.20
C ASP A 15 5.77 -2.01 3.20
N LEU A 16 5.47 -1.01 4.05
CA LEU A 16 4.34 -1.06 4.98
C LEU A 16 3.01 -1.20 4.23
N ILE A 17 2.74 -0.39 3.20
CA ILE A 17 1.49 -0.48 2.43
C ILE A 17 1.33 -1.86 1.80
N ASN A 18 2.39 -2.41 1.20
CA ASN A 18 2.34 -3.74 0.59
C ASN A 18 2.19 -4.86 1.63
N HIS A 19 2.85 -4.73 2.79
CA HIS A 19 2.69 -5.65 3.91
C HIS A 19 1.25 -5.66 4.42
N ILE A 20 0.66 -4.50 4.68
CA ILE A 20 -0.74 -4.39 5.13
C ILE A 20 -1.71 -4.92 4.08
N LYS A 21 -1.48 -4.62 2.79
CA LYS A 21 -2.28 -5.15 1.70
C LYS A 21 -2.24 -6.68 1.64
N LYS A 22 -1.06 -7.27 1.84
CA LYS A 22 -0.89 -8.73 1.92
C LYS A 22 -1.70 -9.31 3.08
N LEU A 23 -1.51 -8.81 4.30
CA LEU A 23 -2.28 -9.25 5.48
C LEU A 23 -3.79 -9.12 5.27
N ARG A 24 -4.23 -8.00 4.67
CA ARG A 24 -5.64 -7.74 4.37
C ARG A 24 -6.21 -8.80 3.43
N ILE A 25 -5.48 -9.16 2.37
CA ILE A 25 -5.90 -10.18 1.40
C ILE A 25 -5.91 -11.56 2.04
N GLU A 26 -4.89 -11.91 2.83
CA GLU A 26 -4.80 -13.19 3.56
C GLU A 26 -5.97 -13.38 4.53
N LYS A 27 -6.46 -12.30 5.13
CA LYS A 27 -7.66 -12.30 5.99
C LYS A 27 -8.99 -12.16 5.24
N GLY A 28 -8.97 -12.07 3.91
CA GLY A 28 -10.19 -11.91 3.09
C GLY A 28 -10.91 -10.57 3.30
N LEU A 29 -10.21 -9.54 3.79
CA LEU A 29 -10.79 -8.22 4.06
C LEU A 29 -10.79 -7.35 2.79
N SER A 30 -11.91 -6.68 2.52
CA SER A 30 -11.92 -5.61 1.51
C SER A 30 -11.23 -4.34 2.05
N GLN A 31 -10.81 -3.44 1.16
CA GLN A 31 -10.26 -2.14 1.56
C GLN A 31 -11.25 -1.33 2.40
N GLU A 32 -12.53 -1.34 2.00
CA GLU A 32 -13.61 -0.72 2.77
C GLU A 32 -13.75 -1.36 4.15
N LYS A 33 -13.75 -2.69 4.21
CA LYS A 33 -13.91 -3.42 5.47
C LYS A 33 -12.77 -3.10 6.45
N LEU A 34 -11.52 -3.12 5.99
CA LEU A 34 -10.38 -2.74 6.83
C LEU A 34 -10.48 -1.27 7.29
N SER A 35 -10.91 -0.36 6.40
CA SER A 35 -11.11 1.06 6.77
C SER A 35 -12.11 1.21 7.90
N LEU A 36 -13.23 0.48 7.85
CA LEU A 36 -14.26 0.49 8.90
C LEU A 36 -13.77 -0.15 10.20
N GLU A 37 -13.00 -1.25 10.15
CA GLU A 37 -12.41 -1.86 11.34
C GLU A 37 -11.38 -0.96 12.03
N MET A 38 -10.69 -0.12 11.25
CA MET A 38 -9.82 0.93 11.79
C MET A 38 -10.60 2.15 12.33
N GLY A 39 -11.92 2.21 12.15
CA GLY A 39 -12.75 3.36 12.53
C GLY A 39 -12.51 4.60 11.66
N LEU A 40 -12.20 4.42 10.38
CA LEU A 40 -11.90 5.49 9.42
C LEU A 40 -12.96 5.55 8.30
N ALA A 41 -12.87 6.58 7.45
CA ALA A 41 -13.73 6.70 6.27
C ALA A 41 -13.55 5.48 5.34
N ARG A 42 -14.65 5.00 4.72
CA ARG A 42 -14.68 3.81 3.85
C ARG A 42 -13.61 3.80 2.75
N SER A 43 -13.24 4.97 2.25
CA SER A 43 -12.25 5.15 1.18
C SER A 43 -10.80 5.12 1.67
N PHE A 44 -10.54 5.16 2.98
CA PHE A 44 -9.21 5.43 3.53
C PHE A 44 -8.14 4.43 3.04
N VAL A 45 -8.34 3.13 3.26
CA VAL A 45 -7.39 2.10 2.81
C VAL A 45 -7.32 2.05 1.28
N GLY A 46 -8.43 2.31 0.58
CA GLY A 46 -8.45 2.40 -0.87
C GLY A 46 -7.54 3.52 -1.39
N ASN A 47 -7.56 4.68 -0.74
CA ASN A 47 -6.67 5.80 -1.06
C ASN A 47 -5.20 5.46 -0.73
N VAL A 48 -4.93 4.80 0.40
CA VAL A 48 -3.56 4.42 0.79
C VAL A 48 -2.95 3.38 -0.15
N GLU A 49 -3.73 2.39 -0.57
CA GLU A 49 -3.26 1.35 -1.50
C GLU A 49 -3.24 1.78 -2.97
N ASN A 50 -3.76 2.98 -3.28
CA ASN A 50 -3.74 3.51 -4.63
C ASN A 50 -2.41 4.22 -4.91
N ILE A 51 -1.60 3.66 -5.81
CA ILE A 51 -0.29 4.21 -6.20
C ILE A 51 -0.35 5.62 -6.81
N LYS A 52 -1.53 6.08 -7.24
CA LYS A 52 -1.74 7.43 -7.77
C LYS A 52 -2.02 8.46 -6.69
N GLU A 53 -2.21 8.01 -5.45
CA GLU A 53 -2.52 8.84 -4.30
C GLU A 53 -1.29 8.91 -3.38
N ASN A 54 -1.11 10.06 -2.73
CA ASN A 54 0.00 10.26 -1.79
C ASN A 54 -0.37 9.88 -0.34
N HIS A 55 -1.52 9.23 -0.12
CA HIS A 55 -2.00 8.87 1.20
C HIS A 55 -1.16 7.75 1.83
N LYS A 56 -0.66 7.96 3.06
CA LYS A 56 0.17 7.00 3.80
C LYS A 56 -0.44 6.65 5.17
N TYR A 57 -0.01 5.53 5.73
CA TYR A 57 -0.28 5.23 7.13
C TYR A 57 0.62 6.11 8.02
N SER A 58 0.04 6.84 8.96
CA SER A 58 0.78 7.58 9.98
C SER A 58 0.97 6.73 11.22
N THR A 59 1.75 7.22 12.18
CA THR A 59 1.96 6.56 13.49
C THR A 59 0.66 6.22 14.20
N ARG A 60 -0.36 7.10 14.12
CA ARG A 60 -1.72 6.82 14.63
C ARG A 60 -2.30 5.57 13.99
N HIS A 61 -2.16 5.42 12.67
CA HIS A 61 -2.74 4.31 11.92
C HIS A 61 -2.11 2.96 12.27
N ILE A 62 -0.84 2.91 12.67
CA ILE A 62 -0.18 1.67 13.10
C ILE A 62 -0.95 1.01 14.25
N SER A 63 -1.31 1.81 15.27
CA SER A 63 -2.10 1.30 16.41
C SER A 63 -3.50 0.82 16.02
N LEU A 64 -4.12 1.45 15.02
CA LEU A 64 -5.46 1.09 14.54
C LEU A 64 -5.42 -0.17 13.69
N LEU A 65 -4.39 -0.31 12.84
CA LEU A 65 -4.13 -1.53 12.08
C LEU A 65 -3.88 -2.71 13.01
N ALA A 66 -3.03 -2.55 14.04
CA ALA A 66 -2.75 -3.61 15.00
C ALA A 66 -4.04 -4.11 15.67
N LYS A 67 -4.91 -3.18 16.11
CA LYS A 67 -6.23 -3.52 16.67
C LYS A 67 -7.15 -4.20 15.64
N ALA A 68 -7.24 -3.67 14.43
CA ALA A 68 -8.07 -4.25 13.36
C ALA A 68 -7.63 -5.68 13.00
N PHE A 69 -6.32 -5.94 13.00
CA PHE A 69 -5.77 -7.27 12.77
C PHE A 69 -5.76 -8.18 14.02
N GLY A 70 -6.14 -7.67 15.20
CA GLY A 70 -6.18 -8.45 16.44
C GLY A 70 -4.82 -8.70 17.09
N TYR A 71 -3.79 -7.94 16.73
CA TYR A 71 -2.46 -8.02 17.34
C TYR A 71 -2.43 -7.34 18.71
N LYS A 72 -1.71 -7.93 19.66
CA LYS A 72 -1.54 -7.36 21.00
C LYS A 72 -0.45 -6.30 21.02
N ASN A 73 0.59 -6.49 20.20
CA ASN A 73 1.72 -5.58 20.09
C ASN A 73 1.89 -5.09 18.66
N ILE A 74 2.32 -3.84 18.48
CA ILE A 74 2.59 -3.29 17.15
C ILE A 74 3.73 -4.03 16.44
N SER A 75 4.65 -4.65 17.17
CA SER A 75 5.77 -5.41 16.58
C SER A 75 5.28 -6.60 15.74
N GLU A 76 4.14 -7.20 16.10
CA GLU A 76 3.52 -8.29 15.33
C GLU A 76 2.98 -7.79 13.98
N LEU A 77 2.53 -6.53 13.91
CA LEU A 77 2.14 -5.87 12.67
C LEU A 77 3.36 -5.47 11.81
N MET A 78 4.50 -5.21 12.45
CA MET A 78 5.70 -4.68 11.80
C MET A 78 6.66 -5.80 11.35
N ASP A 79 6.14 -7.01 11.11
CA ASP A 79 6.92 -8.17 10.67
C ASP A 79 7.19 -8.13 9.16
N PHE A 80 8.01 -7.17 8.75
CA PHE A 80 8.56 -7.04 7.40
C PHE A 80 10.02 -6.57 7.44
N PRO A 81 10.82 -6.86 6.40
CA PRO A 81 12.23 -6.48 6.38
C PRO A 81 12.43 -4.98 6.59
N THR A 82 13.50 -4.62 7.31
CA THR A 82 13.91 -3.22 7.42
C THR A 82 14.26 -2.67 6.03
N PRO A 83 13.75 -1.47 5.66
CA PRO A 83 14.11 -0.82 4.41
C PRO A 83 15.62 -0.64 4.23
N GLN A 84 16.10 -0.76 2.99
CA GLN A 84 17.51 -0.56 2.62
C GLN A 84 17.81 0.90 2.27
N TYR A 85 16.82 1.61 1.75
CA TYR A 85 16.90 3.00 1.29
C TYR A 85 15.88 3.85 2.05
N ASP A 86 16.17 5.13 2.28
CA ASP A 86 15.18 6.07 2.82
C ASP A 86 14.10 6.34 1.76
N ARG A 87 14.53 6.68 0.54
CA ARG A 87 13.68 6.97 -0.61
C ARG A 87 13.92 5.98 -1.74
N ILE A 88 12.85 5.71 -2.49
CA ILE A 88 12.88 4.85 -3.67
C ILE A 88 12.13 5.49 -4.83
N LYS A 89 12.58 5.16 -6.04
CA LYS A 89 11.83 5.32 -7.29
C LYS A 89 11.23 3.97 -7.67
N VAL A 90 9.91 3.96 -7.88
CA VAL A 90 9.16 2.75 -8.26
C VAL A 90 8.63 2.92 -9.68
N THR A 91 8.93 1.95 -10.53
CA THR A 91 8.44 1.87 -11.91
C THR A 91 7.35 0.81 -11.99
N VAL A 92 6.15 1.20 -12.43
CA VAL A 92 4.98 0.34 -12.54
C VAL A 92 4.48 0.32 -13.98
N LYS A 93 4.29 -0.88 -14.52
CA LYS A 93 3.65 -1.11 -15.80
C LYS A 93 2.16 -1.37 -15.56
N GLN A 94 1.30 -0.54 -16.15
CA GLN A 94 -0.15 -0.67 -16.03
C GLN A 94 -0.77 -1.07 -17.36
N VAL A 95 -1.61 -2.10 -17.32
CA VAL A 95 -2.44 -2.53 -18.44
C VAL A 95 -3.79 -1.85 -18.31
N TYR A 96 -4.17 -1.07 -19.31
CA TYR A 96 -5.47 -0.41 -19.40
C TYR A 96 -6.38 -1.16 -20.36
N ASN A 97 -7.69 -1.01 -20.14
CA ASN A 97 -8.74 -1.39 -21.10
C ASN A 97 -8.53 -0.70 -22.47
N GLU A 98 -9.29 -1.13 -23.47
CA GLU A 98 -9.16 -0.64 -24.85
C GLU A 98 -9.35 0.87 -24.96
N SER A 99 -10.31 1.45 -24.21
CA SER A 99 -10.55 2.89 -24.17
C SER A 99 -9.51 3.68 -23.36
N GLY A 100 -8.58 3.02 -22.68
CA GLY A 100 -7.54 3.68 -21.88
C GLY A 100 -8.03 4.33 -20.58
N THR A 101 -9.29 4.11 -20.18
CA THR A 101 -9.90 4.76 -19.01
C THR A 101 -9.75 3.97 -17.72
N LYS A 102 -9.64 2.64 -17.78
CA LYS A 102 -9.61 1.77 -16.59
C LYS A 102 -8.35 0.92 -16.57
N VAL A 103 -7.67 0.90 -15.42
CA VAL A 103 -6.55 -0.02 -15.15
C VAL A 103 -7.12 -1.42 -14.91
N MET A 104 -6.64 -2.37 -15.69
CA MET A 104 -6.97 -3.80 -15.62
C MET A 104 -5.91 -4.62 -14.87
N GLY A 105 -4.66 -4.16 -14.89
CA GLY A 105 -3.55 -4.81 -14.21
C GLY A 105 -2.44 -3.82 -13.91
N SER A 106 -1.63 -4.13 -12.90
CA SER A 106 -0.46 -3.34 -12.54
C SER A 106 0.64 -4.28 -12.08
N GLU A 107 1.84 -4.07 -12.59
CA GLU A 107 3.03 -4.86 -12.29
C GLU A 107 4.17 -3.91 -11.95
N VAL A 108 4.85 -4.16 -10.84
CA VAL A 108 6.06 -3.40 -10.47
C VAL A 108 7.21 -3.99 -11.26
N VAL A 109 7.88 -3.17 -12.06
CA VAL A 109 8.95 -3.59 -12.99
C VAL A 109 10.33 -3.06 -12.60
N GLY A 110 10.41 -2.19 -11.60
CA GLY A 110 11.67 -1.69 -11.06
C GLY A 110 11.48 -0.95 -9.75
N ILE A 111 12.44 -1.14 -8.83
CA ILE A 111 12.58 -0.39 -7.59
C ILE A 111 14.05 -0.02 -7.47
N GLU A 112 14.34 1.26 -7.36
CA GLU A 112 15.70 1.80 -7.25
C GLU A 112 15.77 2.72 -6.04
N GLY A 113 16.83 2.59 -5.23
CA GLY A 113 17.13 3.56 -4.17
C GLY A 113 17.53 4.90 -4.77
N ILE A 114 17.05 5.99 -4.19
CA ILE A 114 17.43 7.36 -4.59
C ILE A 114 17.96 8.12 -3.37
N GLU A 115 18.97 8.94 -3.60
CA GLU A 115 19.60 9.81 -2.58
C GLU A 115 18.63 10.88 -2.04
#